data_AF-A0A357FWM7-F1
#
_entry.id   AF-A0A357FWM7-F1
#
_cell.length_a   1.000
_cell.length_b   1.000
_cell.length_c   1.000
_cell.angle_alpha   90.00
_cell.angle_beta   90.00
_cell.angle_gamma   90.00
#
_symmetry.space_group_name_H-M   'P 1'
#
loop_
_entity.id
_entity.type
_entity.pdbx_description
1 polymer ?
#
loop_
_entity_poly.entity_id
_entity_poly.type
_entity_poly.pdbx_seq_one_letter_code
_entity_poly.pdbx_strand_id
1 'polypeptide(L)'
;MSVAREIKHRLEAVLIIGVLKALGVMPVDAASAAGGKVMRMIGPRMRRHKRALENIARFLPQLTEVERQNLALEMWENAGRVFGEIPHSKRILDDPARFRYVGLEEAVKGVPENSGGVALSGHCGNWELSPAPSYKMQKPQLSFYRSV
;
A
#
# COMPACT_ATOMS: atom_id res chain seq x y z
N MET A 1 12.18 -5.67 27.90
CA MET A 1 12.62 -4.59 27.00
C MET A 1 13.13 -3.43 27.85
N SER A 2 14.12 -2.66 27.42
CA SER A 2 14.57 -1.51 28.22
C SER A 2 13.54 -0.38 28.20
N VAL A 3 13.44 0.39 29.29
CA VAL A 3 12.53 1.55 29.42
C VAL A 3 12.71 2.52 28.24
N ALA A 4 13.94 2.78 27.83
CA ALA A 4 14.24 3.63 26.67
C ALA A 4 13.63 3.11 25.35
N ARG A 5 13.63 1.78 25.14
CA ARG A 5 13.03 1.17 23.95
C ARG A 5 11.51 1.29 23.97
N GLU A 6 10.90 1.14 25.13
CA GLU A 6 9.46 1.30 25.29
C GLU A 6 9.02 2.74 25.05
N ILE A 7 9.73 3.73 25.60
CA ILE A 7 9.48 5.14 25.34
C ILE A 7 9.59 5.45 23.85
N LYS A 8 10.65 4.95 23.19
CA LYS A 8 10.82 5.11 21.74
C LYS A 8 9.61 4.56 20.97
N HIS A 9 9.20 3.32 21.24
CA HIS A 9 8.06 2.71 20.53
C HIS A 9 6.75 3.48 20.78
N ARG A 10 6.53 3.98 21.99
CA ARG A 10 5.36 4.82 22.30
C ARG A 10 5.39 6.13 21.52
N LEU A 11 6.55 6.77 21.41
CA LEU A 11 6.70 7.98 20.60
C LEU A 11 6.47 7.72 19.11
N GLU A 12 7.02 6.63 18.57
CA GLU A 12 6.78 6.20 17.19
C GLU A 12 5.28 5.92 16.95
N ALA A 13 4.61 5.28 17.90
CA ALA A 13 3.16 5.02 17.84
C ALA A 13 2.34 6.32 17.86
N VAL A 14 2.65 7.25 18.76
CA VAL A 14 1.96 8.55 18.81
C VAL A 14 2.15 9.32 17.51
N LEU A 15 3.38 9.33 16.97
CA LEU A 15 3.70 10.01 15.72
C LEU A 15 2.92 9.41 14.54
N ILE A 16 2.96 8.09 14.37
CA ILE A 16 2.30 7.44 13.22
C ILE A 16 0.77 7.58 13.31
N ILE A 17 0.20 7.45 14.51
CA ILE A 17 -1.24 7.66 14.73
C ILE A 17 -1.61 9.12 14.41
N GLY A 18 -0.79 10.08 14.85
CA GLY A 18 -0.99 11.50 14.54
C GLY A 18 -1.00 11.76 13.04
N VAL A 19 -0.03 11.21 12.31
CA VAL A 19 0.05 11.32 10.84
C VAL A 19 -1.15 10.68 10.15
N LEU A 20 -1.53 9.46 10.54
CA LEU A 20 -2.69 8.77 9.95
C LEU A 20 -4.00 9.51 10.22
N LYS A 21 -4.17 10.10 11.41
CA LYS A 21 -5.32 10.96 11.71
C LYS A 21 -5.34 12.23 10.87
N ALA A 22 -4.19 12.89 10.72
CA ALA A 22 -4.06 14.09 9.90
C ALA A 22 -4.37 13.81 8.42
N LEU A 23 -3.90 12.68 7.88
CA LEU A 23 -4.28 12.23 6.54
C LEU A 23 -5.76 11.87 6.46
N GLY A 24 -6.30 11.18 7.46
CA GLY A 24 -7.69 10.73 7.48
C GLY A 24 -8.74 11.85 7.48
N VAL A 25 -8.41 13.05 7.94
CA VAL A 25 -9.30 14.23 7.85
C VAL A 25 -9.28 14.90 6.48
N MET A 26 -8.29 14.61 5.64
CA MET A 26 -8.19 15.18 4.29
C MET A 26 -9.13 14.45 3.32
N PRO A 27 -9.49 15.09 2.18
CA PRO A 27 -10.04 14.37 1.03
C PRO A 27 -9.04 13.31 0.52
N VAL A 28 -9.56 12.20 -0.02
CA VAL A 28 -8.75 11.05 -0.47
C VAL A 28 -7.64 11.47 -1.44
N ASP A 29 -7.99 12.27 -2.46
CA ASP A 29 -7.03 12.72 -3.46
C ASP A 29 -5.93 13.62 -2.87
N ALA A 30 -6.29 14.43 -1.88
CA ALA A 30 -5.34 15.31 -1.21
C ALA A 30 -4.39 14.51 -0.31
N ALA A 31 -4.91 13.53 0.45
CA ALA A 31 -4.09 12.64 1.27
C ALA A 31 -3.12 11.80 0.42
N SER A 32 -3.63 11.20 -0.67
CA SER A 32 -2.85 10.45 -1.66
C SER A 32 -1.75 11.33 -2.26
N ALA A 33 -2.10 12.51 -2.78
CA ALA A 33 -1.13 13.43 -3.37
C ALA A 33 -0.08 13.94 -2.37
N ALA A 34 -0.47 14.21 -1.12
CA ALA A 34 0.45 14.64 -0.08
C ALA A 34 1.48 13.56 0.23
N GLY A 35 1.03 12.33 0.47
CA GLY A 35 1.91 11.18 0.71
C GLY A 35 2.84 10.95 -0.48
N GLY A 36 2.31 11.01 -1.71
CA GLY A 36 3.08 10.86 -2.93
C GLY A 36 4.17 11.90 -3.10
N LYS A 37 3.86 13.19 -2.92
CA LYS A 37 4.84 14.29 -2.99
C LYS A 37 5.96 14.12 -1.97
N VAL A 38 5.61 13.78 -0.73
CA VAL A 38 6.59 13.55 0.33
C VAL A 38 7.52 12.41 -0.05
N MET A 39 6.99 11.24 -0.39
CA MET A 39 7.81 10.07 -0.71
C MET A 39 8.60 10.23 -2.00
N ARG A 40 8.08 10.92 -3.02
CA ARG A 40 8.85 11.27 -4.23
C ARG A 40 10.07 12.11 -3.89
N MET A 41 9.97 12.99 -2.88
CA MET A 41 11.07 13.84 -2.42
C MET A 41 12.07 13.08 -1.54
N ILE A 42 11.59 12.32 -0.55
CA ILE A 42 12.47 11.69 0.45
C ILE A 42 12.98 10.32 0.02
N GLY A 43 12.19 9.58 -0.76
CA GLY A 43 12.48 8.21 -1.20
C GLY A 43 13.84 8.04 -1.90
N PRO A 44 14.22 8.91 -2.85
CA PRO A 44 15.51 8.82 -3.53
C PRO A 44 16.73 8.94 -2.61
N ARG A 45 16.57 9.59 -1.46
CA ARG A 45 17.61 9.76 -0.45
C ARG A 45 17.73 8.55 0.49
N MET A 46 16.81 7.59 0.40
CA MET A 46 16.84 6.39 1.23
C MET A 46 17.79 5.34 0.67
N ARG A 47 18.42 4.56 1.57
CA ARG A 47 19.30 3.42 1.21
C ARG A 47 18.64 2.41 0.28
N ARG A 48 17.30 2.29 0.29
CA ARG A 48 16.53 1.37 -0.55
C ARG A 48 16.42 1.81 -2.01
N HIS A 49 16.67 3.09 -2.32
CA HIS A 49 16.55 3.59 -3.69
C HIS A 49 17.53 2.90 -4.65
N LYS A 50 18.77 2.65 -4.21
CA LYS A 50 19.75 1.88 -4.98
C LYS A 50 19.22 0.49 -5.37
N ARG A 51 18.58 -0.21 -4.42
CA ARG A 51 17.96 -1.53 -4.69
C ARG A 51 16.80 -1.44 -5.67
N ALA A 52 16.01 -0.36 -5.62
CA ALA A 52 14.94 -0.15 -6.58
C ALA A 52 15.49 -0.02 -8.01
N LEU A 53 16.54 0.79 -8.20
CA LEU A 53 17.22 0.94 -9.49
C LEU A 53 17.83 -0.37 -9.99
N GLU A 54 18.50 -1.13 -9.12
CA GLU A 54 19.05 -2.46 -9.44
C GLU A 54 17.95 -3.44 -9.89
N ASN A 55 16.80 -3.44 -9.21
CA ASN A 55 15.67 -4.28 -9.59
C ASN A 55 15.10 -3.84 -10.94
N ILE A 56 14.87 -2.54 -11.15
CA ILE A 56 14.38 -2.01 -12.43
C ILE A 56 15.33 -2.38 -13.56
N ALA A 57 16.65 -2.23 -13.38
CA ALA A 57 17.64 -2.58 -14.40
C ALA A 57 17.62 -4.07 -14.77
N ARG A 58 17.32 -4.95 -13.81
CA ARG A 58 17.20 -6.41 -14.05
C ARG A 58 15.91 -6.77 -14.78
N PHE A 59 14.78 -6.15 -14.41
CA PHE A 59 13.47 -6.48 -14.98
C PHE A 59 13.20 -5.76 -16.30
N LEU A 60 13.76 -4.56 -16.49
CA LEU A 60 13.57 -3.69 -17.65
C LEU A 60 14.94 -3.25 -18.21
N PRO A 61 15.75 -4.20 -18.72
CA PRO A 61 17.11 -3.92 -19.19
C PRO A 61 17.15 -2.92 -20.35
N GLN A 62 16.08 -2.81 -21.13
CA GLN A 62 15.95 -1.89 -22.27
C GLN A 62 15.86 -0.42 -21.88
N LEU A 63 15.52 -0.10 -20.62
CA LEU A 63 15.42 1.30 -20.17
C LEU A 63 16.80 1.91 -20.00
N THR A 64 16.94 3.16 -20.44
CA THR A 64 18.09 4.03 -20.16
C THR A 64 18.17 4.37 -18.67
N GLU A 65 19.33 4.84 -18.21
CA GLU A 65 19.49 5.24 -16.80
C GLU A 65 18.49 6.34 -16.40
N VAL A 66 18.25 7.33 -17.26
CA VAL A 66 17.29 8.41 -17.00
C VAL A 66 15.86 7.88 -16.85
N GLU A 67 15.45 6.95 -17.71
CA GLU A 67 14.12 6.31 -17.61
C GLU A 67 13.98 5.48 -16.34
N ARG A 68 15.03 4.77 -15.92
CA ARG A 68 15.04 4.01 -14.66
C ARG A 68 14.92 4.92 -13.45
N GLN A 69 15.64 6.06 -13.46
CA GLN A 69 15.53 7.07 -12.41
C GLN A 69 14.11 7.61 -12.33
N ASN A 70 13.52 8.01 -13.46
CA ASN A 70 12.15 8.52 -13.50
C ASN A 70 11.13 7.48 -13.00
N LEU A 71 11.25 6.23 -13.44
CA LEU A 71 10.39 5.15 -12.97
C LEU A 71 10.55 4.88 -11.47
N ALA A 72 11.76 4.97 -10.94
CA ALA A 72 12.00 4.83 -9.50
C ALA A 72 11.39 6.00 -8.70
N LEU A 73 11.34 7.23 -9.26
CA LEU A 73 10.63 8.36 -8.64
C LEU A 73 9.11 8.14 -8.63
N GLU A 74 8.54 7.63 -9.71
CA GLU A 74 7.12 7.27 -9.79
C GLU A 74 6.75 6.15 -8.81
N MET A 75 7.63 5.14 -8.68
CA MET A 75 7.47 4.08 -7.67
C MET A 75 7.45 4.66 -6.25
N TRP A 76 8.34 5.60 -5.93
CA TRP A 76 8.34 6.27 -4.62
C TRP A 76 7.09 7.11 -4.40
N GLU A 77 6.64 7.83 -5.43
CA GLU A 77 5.37 8.56 -5.37
C GLU A 77 4.20 7.60 -5.10
N ASN A 78 4.13 6.47 -5.79
CA ASN A 78 3.10 5.45 -5.55
C ASN A 78 3.17 4.91 -4.12
N ALA A 79 4.36 4.59 -3.59
CA ALA A 79 4.51 4.14 -2.21
C ALA A 79 3.99 5.17 -1.19
N GLY A 80 4.19 6.47 -1.46
CA GLY A 80 3.63 7.54 -0.66
C GLY A 80 2.12 7.69 -0.78
N ARG A 81 1.57 7.52 -1.99
CA ARG A 81 0.11 7.52 -2.23
C ARG A 81 -0.56 6.40 -1.45
N VAL A 82 -0.01 5.17 -1.51
CA VAL A 82 -0.49 4.03 -0.72
C VAL A 82 -0.55 4.38 0.77
N PHE A 83 0.52 4.95 1.32
CA PHE A 83 0.54 5.37 2.72
C PHE A 83 -0.51 6.46 3.04
N GLY A 84 -0.67 7.45 2.14
CA GLY A 84 -1.69 8.48 2.22
C GLY A 84 -3.13 7.93 2.19
N GLU A 85 -3.33 6.82 1.51
CA GLU A 85 -4.63 6.19 1.28
C GLU A 85 -5.06 5.22 2.39
N ILE A 86 -4.15 4.77 3.27
CA ILE A 86 -4.45 3.82 4.37
C ILE A 86 -5.68 4.23 5.19
N PRO A 87 -5.84 5.49 5.66
CA PRO A 87 -7.01 5.89 6.45
C PRO A 87 -8.32 5.89 5.66
N HIS A 88 -8.23 5.78 4.33
CA HIS A 88 -9.34 5.90 3.40
C HIS A 88 -9.72 4.58 2.73
N SER A 89 -9.07 3.45 3.05
CA SER A 89 -9.27 2.17 2.36
C SER A 89 -10.74 1.78 2.22
N LYS A 90 -11.54 1.90 3.29
CA LYS A 90 -12.99 1.62 3.22
C LYS A 90 -13.72 2.55 2.24
N ARG A 91 -13.47 3.86 2.33
CA ARG A 91 -14.08 4.86 1.45
C ARG A 91 -13.73 4.62 -0.01
N ILE A 92 -12.50 4.18 -0.29
CA ILE A 92 -12.05 3.82 -1.64
C ILE A 92 -12.82 2.59 -2.14
N LEU A 93 -12.92 1.54 -1.32
CA LEU A 93 -13.61 0.29 -1.69
C LEU A 93 -15.13 0.48 -1.89
N ASP A 94 -15.74 1.40 -1.16
CA ASP A 94 -17.18 1.70 -1.28
C ASP A 94 -17.52 2.61 -2.47
N ASP A 95 -16.53 3.29 -3.06
CA ASP A 95 -16.74 4.27 -4.14
C ASP A 95 -16.55 3.61 -5.53
N PRO A 96 -17.63 3.33 -6.28
CA PRO A 96 -17.53 2.68 -7.59
C PRO A 96 -16.85 3.53 -8.66
N ALA A 97 -16.73 4.85 -8.45
CA ALA A 97 -15.95 5.71 -9.35
C ALA A 97 -14.44 5.55 -9.15
N ARG A 98 -14.00 4.97 -8.01
CA ARG A 98 -12.59 4.81 -7.65
C ARG A 98 -12.14 3.36 -7.67
N PHE A 99 -13.01 2.44 -7.30
CA PHE A 99 -12.68 1.03 -7.18
C PHE A 99 -13.68 0.15 -7.94
N ARG A 100 -13.16 -0.77 -8.75
CA ARG A 100 -13.96 -1.77 -9.44
C ARG A 100 -13.33 -3.14 -9.28
N TYR A 101 -14.18 -4.13 -9.04
CA TYR A 101 -13.79 -5.54 -9.09
C TYR A 101 -13.81 -6.00 -10.55
N VAL A 102 -12.77 -6.72 -10.98
CA VAL A 102 -12.70 -7.32 -12.31
C VAL A 102 -12.42 -8.81 -12.12
N GLY A 103 -13.28 -9.67 -12.67
CA GLY A 103 -13.12 -11.13 -12.61
C GLY A 103 -13.44 -11.77 -11.26
N LEU A 104 -13.92 -11.02 -10.26
CA LEU A 104 -14.22 -11.57 -8.93
C LEU A 104 -15.40 -12.53 -8.97
N GLU A 105 -16.48 -12.15 -9.67
CA GLU A 105 -17.71 -12.96 -9.76
C GLU A 105 -17.44 -14.29 -10.46
N GLU A 106 -16.64 -14.27 -11.51
CA GLU A 106 -16.17 -15.46 -12.22
C GLU A 106 -15.27 -16.32 -11.36
N ALA A 107 -14.34 -15.71 -10.61
CA ALA A 107 -13.40 -16.43 -9.76
C ALA A 107 -14.08 -17.18 -8.60
N VAL A 108 -15.23 -16.70 -8.13
CA VAL A 108 -15.99 -17.34 -7.04
C VAL A 108 -17.16 -18.18 -7.54
N LYS A 109 -17.39 -18.24 -8.86
CA LYS A 109 -18.49 -19.00 -9.44
C LYS A 109 -18.32 -20.50 -9.16
N GLY A 110 -19.32 -21.12 -8.55
CA GLY A 110 -19.31 -22.54 -8.20
C GLY A 110 -18.47 -22.88 -6.97
N VAL A 111 -17.91 -21.89 -6.27
CA VAL A 111 -17.26 -22.07 -4.97
C VAL A 111 -18.36 -22.31 -3.92
N PRO A 112 -18.37 -23.45 -3.21
CA PRO A 112 -19.39 -23.75 -2.21
C PRO A 112 -19.43 -22.68 -1.12
N GLU A 113 -20.63 -22.36 -0.61
CA GLU A 113 -20.82 -21.28 0.38
C GLU A 113 -19.97 -21.47 1.64
N ASN A 114 -19.79 -22.71 2.10
CA ASN A 114 -18.99 -23.06 3.29
C ASN A 114 -17.50 -23.34 3.00
N SER A 115 -17.03 -23.00 1.81
CA SER A 115 -15.60 -23.12 1.47
C SER A 115 -14.85 -21.81 1.69
N GLY A 116 -13.54 -21.95 1.90
CA GLY A 116 -12.57 -20.85 1.98
C GLY A 116 -11.79 -20.70 0.68
N GLY A 117 -11.03 -19.60 0.58
CA GLY A 117 -10.14 -19.34 -0.54
C GLY A 117 -8.87 -18.62 -0.10
N VAL A 118 -7.83 -18.71 -0.91
CA VAL A 118 -6.58 -17.99 -0.72
C VAL A 118 -6.49 -16.88 -1.77
N ALA A 119 -6.53 -15.64 -1.32
CA ALA A 119 -6.20 -14.50 -2.17
C ALA A 119 -4.66 -14.33 -2.19
N LEU A 120 -4.06 -14.36 -3.38
CA LEU A 120 -2.63 -14.14 -3.58
C LEU A 120 -2.42 -12.80 -4.28
N SER A 121 -1.55 -11.97 -3.73
CA SER A 121 -1.19 -10.66 -4.30
C SER A 121 0.31 -10.41 -4.17
N GLY A 122 0.84 -9.58 -5.07
CA GLY A 122 2.16 -8.97 -4.94
C GLY A 122 2.11 -7.64 -4.19
N HIS A 123 3.28 -7.09 -3.88
CA HIS A 123 3.42 -5.69 -3.45
C HIS A 123 3.39 -4.77 -4.67
N CYS A 124 2.21 -4.65 -5.29
CA CYS A 124 2.00 -3.83 -6.49
C CYS A 124 0.78 -2.92 -6.32
N GLY A 125 0.77 -1.80 -7.04
CA GLY A 125 -0.29 -0.79 -6.94
C GLY A 125 -0.49 -0.33 -5.50
N ASN A 126 -1.75 -0.35 -5.05
CA ASN A 126 -2.12 -0.23 -3.64
C ASN A 126 -2.43 -1.61 -3.04
N TRP A 127 -1.40 -2.23 -2.44
CA TRP A 127 -1.51 -3.56 -1.83
C TRP A 127 -2.33 -3.59 -0.53
N GLU A 128 -2.56 -2.43 0.11
CA GLU A 128 -3.39 -2.33 1.32
C GLU A 128 -4.88 -2.60 1.02
N LEU A 129 -5.26 -2.56 -0.26
CA LEU A 129 -6.60 -2.95 -0.73
C LEU A 129 -6.72 -4.46 -1.01
N SER A 130 -5.70 -5.26 -0.74
CA SER A 130 -5.78 -6.74 -0.86
C SER A 130 -6.93 -7.41 -0.08
N PRO A 131 -7.47 -6.84 1.03
CA PRO A 131 -8.73 -7.29 1.66
C PRO A 131 -10.01 -7.13 0.81
N ALA A 132 -9.96 -6.47 -0.34
CA ALA A 132 -11.15 -6.11 -1.10
C ALA A 132 -12.08 -7.31 -1.44
N PRO A 133 -11.58 -8.50 -1.85
CA PRO A 133 -12.46 -9.63 -2.15
C PRO A 133 -13.22 -10.14 -0.93
N SER A 134 -12.54 -10.33 0.21
CA SER A 134 -13.19 -10.75 1.46
C SER A 134 -14.18 -9.70 1.97
N TYR A 135 -13.85 -8.41 1.82
CA TYR A 135 -14.76 -7.30 2.11
C TYR A 135 -16.04 -7.38 1.26
N LYS A 136 -15.93 -7.59 -0.06
CA LYS A 136 -17.08 -7.71 -0.96
C LYS A 136 -17.94 -8.93 -0.67
N MET A 137 -17.29 -10.07 -0.39
CA MET A 137 -17.96 -11.35 -0.13
C MET A 137 -18.53 -11.47 1.29
N GLN A 138 -18.26 -10.50 2.17
CA GLN A 138 -18.64 -10.56 3.59
C GLN A 138 -18.13 -11.85 4.29
N LYS A 139 -16.93 -12.31 3.90
CA LYS A 139 -16.28 -13.48 4.51
C LYS A 139 -15.19 -13.02 5.49
N PRO A 140 -15.00 -13.72 6.62
CA PRO A 140 -13.89 -13.47 7.52
C PRO A 140 -12.55 -13.55 6.78
N GLN A 141 -11.64 -12.63 7.08
CA GLN A 141 -10.28 -12.62 6.54
C GLN A 141 -9.28 -13.02 7.61
N LEU A 142 -8.36 -13.91 7.24
CA LEU A 142 -7.17 -14.21 8.01
C LEU A 142 -5.95 -13.71 7.25
N SER A 143 -5.14 -12.89 7.92
CA SER A 143 -3.90 -12.35 7.38
C SER A 143 -2.74 -12.79 8.25
N PHE A 144 -1.61 -13.12 7.61
CA PHE A 144 -0.38 -13.45 8.34
C PHE A 144 0.30 -12.17 8.81
N TYR A 145 0.68 -12.13 10.09
CA TYR A 145 1.44 -11.04 10.67
C TYR A 145 2.81 -11.56 11.15
N ARG A 146 3.88 -10.91 10.71
CA ARG A 146 5.23 -11.20 11.18
C ARG A 146 5.52 -10.33 12.40
N SER A 147 5.61 -10.94 13.59
CA SER A 147 6.20 -10.26 14.75
C SER A 147 7.71 -10.12 14.50
N VAL A 148 8.20 -8.88 14.57
CA VAL A 148 9.61 -8.51 14.43
C VAL A 148 10.10 -7.84 15.70
#